data_AF-A0A3N7HNJ7-F1
#
_entry.id   AF-A0A3N7HNJ7-F1
#
_cell.length_a   1.000
_cell.length_b   1.000
_cell.length_c   1.000
_cell.angle_alpha   90.00
_cell.angle_beta   90.00
_cell.angle_gamma   90.00
#
_symmetry.space_group_name_H-M   'P 1'
#
loop_
_entity.id
_entity.type
_entity.pdbx_description
1 polymer ?
#
loop_
_entity_poly.entity_id
_entity_poly.type
_entity_poly.pdbx_seq_one_letter_code
_entity_poly.pdbx_strand_id
1 'polypeptide(L)'
;MAKDDIDAEGYHIEVLGSCTTNERAGSQFNQDVDAKYLWSYAQEEALIAVSEQGPDKCWRLITDPERRAKRIAARYADLYFRSAEKSKGQMQLYWPALAGFVVKDIVEAFRYTRANVLTGGWRNAMRTSTIPSIVSELWTDGSPYEHGLRVYTALAKGNLWLFMDIYPWLWYVLEYGLNKDGSLNDDRLNAHVGLRDAAQFQQQSQQAMKELPFSANWMGRLKQRIAADPVYAKANSFFQTTPTWSGMDGGYGQHEANAYQAHAYVKAHVKEYDSGYRLPPSPYWPAFNEAFYVMEEERRELSRVVADGAAAGRLQKIAQFKVTKEMETTYSTLISEFKSKVKSTKVSKQKDELRVVAKQEQLNVLQPLIYDDPKLVVTMDANHAISRLTPFSPKYAVYYSAAAHNDAPQRQTVFDAPTGAWDYVTGAKHSLPNPADRMGFVADIARDFDRLMDENRAYMEGELQKIRGWLNA
;
A
#
# COMPACT_ATOMS: atom_id res chain seq x y z
N MET A 1 -28.19 0.61 19.69
CA MET A 1 -27.25 0.96 20.76
C MET A 1 -26.02 0.10 20.57
N ALA A 2 -24.91 0.70 20.14
CA ALA A 2 -23.64 -0.01 20.07
C ALA A 2 -23.26 -0.44 21.49
N LYS A 3 -23.02 -1.73 21.70
CA LYS A 3 -22.25 -2.15 22.86
C LYS A 3 -20.82 -1.75 22.57
N ASP A 4 -20.26 -0.94 23.47
CA ASP A 4 -18.82 -0.73 23.58
C ASP A 4 -18.17 -2.05 24.02
N ASP A 5 -18.16 -3.07 23.16
CA ASP A 5 -17.23 -4.19 23.32
C ASP A 5 -15.89 -3.72 22.74
N ILE A 6 -15.14 -3.06 23.62
CA ILE A 6 -13.70 -2.82 23.45
C ILE A 6 -13.04 -4.20 23.48
N ASP A 7 -12.99 -4.87 22.33
CA ASP A 7 -12.26 -6.13 22.20
C ASP A 7 -10.76 -5.85 22.36
N ALA A 8 -10.24 -6.26 23.52
CA ALA A 8 -8.83 -6.15 23.92
C ALA A 8 -7.86 -6.89 22.97
N GLU A 9 -8.36 -7.57 21.95
CA GLU A 9 -7.61 -8.50 21.12
C GLU A 9 -7.30 -7.97 19.72
N GLY A 10 -7.77 -6.79 19.29
CA GLY A 10 -7.31 -6.11 18.06
C GLY A 10 -7.55 -6.82 16.73
N TYR A 11 -8.18 -8.01 16.70
CA TYR A 11 -8.43 -8.78 15.49
C TYR A 11 -9.64 -8.31 14.67
N HIS A 12 -10.44 -7.38 15.20
CA HIS A 12 -11.76 -7.06 14.66
C HIS A 12 -11.91 -5.55 14.47
N ILE A 13 -11.29 -5.01 13.42
CA ILE A 13 -11.79 -3.74 12.88
C ILE A 13 -13.11 -4.09 12.19
N GLU A 14 -14.22 -3.78 12.85
CA GLU A 14 -15.56 -3.88 12.27
C GLU A 14 -15.69 -2.78 11.21
N VAL A 15 -15.78 -3.21 9.97
CA VAL A 15 -15.71 -2.32 8.80
C VAL A 15 -17.07 -1.72 8.43
N LEU A 16 -18.17 -2.34 8.89
CA LEU A 16 -19.54 -1.90 8.73
C LEU A 16 -20.24 -2.19 10.05
N GLY A 17 -20.48 -1.16 10.87
CA GLY A 17 -21.06 -1.34 12.22
C GLY A 17 -22.32 -2.20 12.24
N SER A 18 -22.49 -3.00 13.31
CA SER A 18 -23.52 -4.02 13.54
C SER A 18 -24.11 -4.65 12.27
N CYS A 19 -23.70 -5.89 11.98
CA CYS A 19 -24.12 -6.75 10.86
C CYS A 19 -25.64 -7.08 10.77
N THR A 20 -26.48 -6.30 11.44
CA THR A 20 -27.94 -6.34 11.40
C THR A 20 -28.43 -5.26 10.44
N THR A 21 -28.61 -5.60 9.16
CA THR A 21 -29.25 -4.71 8.18
C THR A 21 -30.76 -4.58 8.43
N ASN A 22 -31.36 -5.55 9.14
CA ASN A 22 -32.77 -5.63 9.44
C ASN A 22 -33.05 -6.71 10.52
N GLU A 23 -34.01 -6.48 11.41
CA GLU A 23 -34.42 -7.46 12.44
C GLU A 23 -35.30 -8.59 11.87
N ARG A 24 -35.82 -8.44 10.65
CA ARG A 24 -36.62 -9.46 9.95
C ARG A 24 -35.91 -10.02 8.73
N ALA A 25 -35.58 -11.31 8.79
CA ALA A 25 -35.01 -12.07 7.68
C ALA A 25 -35.90 -11.96 6.42
N GLY A 26 -35.27 -11.65 5.27
CA GLY A 26 -35.95 -11.58 3.97
C GLY A 26 -36.81 -10.34 3.73
N SER A 27 -36.88 -9.39 4.67
CA SER A 27 -37.65 -8.16 4.45
C SER A 27 -36.86 -7.12 3.65
N GLN A 28 -37.59 -6.41 2.79
CA GLN A 28 -37.09 -5.37 1.90
C GLN A 28 -37.74 -4.04 2.27
N PHE A 29 -36.95 -2.96 2.25
CA PHE A 29 -37.45 -1.61 2.46
C PHE A 29 -36.95 -0.72 1.33
N ASN A 30 -37.85 0.10 0.79
CA ASN A 30 -37.47 1.19 -0.10
C ASN A 30 -37.03 2.36 0.77
N GLN A 31 -35.83 2.87 0.52
CA GLN A 31 -35.30 4.04 1.21
C GLN A 31 -34.78 5.03 0.18
N ASP A 32 -35.21 6.29 0.31
CA ASP A 32 -34.61 7.39 -0.43
C ASP A 32 -33.29 7.76 0.23
N VAL A 33 -32.20 7.59 -0.51
CA VAL A 33 -30.84 7.91 -0.05
C VAL A 33 -30.41 9.23 -0.68
N ASP A 34 -30.12 10.23 0.16
CA ASP A 34 -29.52 11.48 -0.31
C ASP A 34 -28.21 11.19 -1.07
N ALA A 35 -28.04 11.86 -2.21
CA ALA A 35 -26.89 11.81 -3.09
C ALA A 35 -25.54 11.82 -2.34
N LYS A 36 -25.42 12.65 -1.31
CA LYS A 36 -24.17 12.77 -0.54
C LYS A 36 -23.82 11.49 0.22
N TYR A 37 -24.83 10.68 0.59
CA TYR A 37 -24.60 9.41 1.28
C TYR A 37 -24.20 8.26 0.36
N LEU A 38 -24.37 8.39 -0.97
CA LEU A 38 -23.87 7.41 -1.93
C LEU A 38 -22.34 7.26 -1.86
N TRP A 39 -21.64 8.30 -1.40
CA TRP A 39 -20.21 8.24 -1.13
C TRP A 39 -19.85 7.34 0.05
N SER A 40 -20.76 7.13 1.00
CA SER A 40 -20.58 6.14 2.06
C SER A 40 -20.51 4.75 1.44
N TYR A 41 -21.44 4.38 0.57
CA TYR A 41 -21.42 3.07 -0.11
C TYR A 41 -20.17 2.85 -0.96
N ALA A 42 -19.71 3.88 -1.69
CA ALA A 42 -18.47 3.78 -2.44
C ALA A 42 -17.25 3.57 -1.52
N GLN A 43 -17.24 4.19 -0.32
CA GLN A 43 -16.21 3.97 0.69
C GLN A 43 -16.29 2.57 1.30
N GLU A 44 -17.49 2.10 1.62
CA GLU A 44 -17.77 0.76 2.14
C GLU A 44 -17.31 -0.33 1.17
N GLU A 45 -17.45 -0.11 -0.12
CA GLU A 45 -16.98 -1.02 -1.16
C GLU A 45 -15.45 -1.10 -1.22
N ALA A 46 -14.74 0.02 -1.05
CA ALA A 46 -13.28 -0.01 -0.90
C ALA A 46 -12.87 -0.78 0.36
N LEU A 47 -13.58 -0.52 1.45
CA LEU A 47 -13.37 -1.17 2.73
C LEU A 47 -13.60 -2.71 2.65
N ILE A 48 -14.70 -3.16 2.04
CA ILE A 48 -15.00 -4.58 1.76
C ILE A 48 -13.92 -5.19 0.86
N ALA A 49 -13.47 -4.45 -0.16
CA ALA A 49 -12.51 -4.95 -1.13
C ALA A 49 -11.18 -5.41 -0.52
N VAL A 50 -10.81 -4.89 0.65
CA VAL A 50 -9.60 -5.28 1.41
C VAL A 50 -9.92 -6.00 2.73
N SER A 51 -11.14 -6.54 2.84
CA SER A 51 -11.65 -7.23 4.04
C SER A 51 -12.10 -8.66 3.72
N GLU A 52 -12.21 -9.48 4.75
CA GLU A 52 -12.74 -10.84 4.69
C GLU A 52 -13.97 -10.99 5.57
N GLN A 53 -14.92 -11.80 5.12
CA GLN A 53 -16.12 -12.09 5.87
C GLN A 53 -15.86 -13.26 6.82
N GLY A 54 -16.13 -13.06 8.11
CA GLY A 54 -16.06 -14.12 9.11
C GLY A 54 -17.28 -15.06 9.12
N PRO A 55 -17.29 -16.10 9.97
CA PRO A 55 -18.42 -17.04 10.10
C PRO A 55 -19.74 -16.36 10.50
N ASP A 56 -19.65 -15.25 11.21
CA ASP A 56 -20.76 -14.37 11.63
C ASP A 56 -21.25 -13.44 10.51
N LYS A 57 -20.69 -13.56 9.31
CA LYS A 57 -20.95 -12.71 8.14
C LYS A 57 -20.47 -11.26 8.30
N CYS A 58 -19.67 -10.95 9.31
CA CYS A 58 -19.10 -9.61 9.48
C CYS A 58 -17.79 -9.45 8.72
N TRP A 59 -17.62 -8.29 8.09
CA TRP A 59 -16.42 -7.93 7.35
C TRP A 59 -15.33 -7.41 8.29
N ARG A 60 -14.15 -8.03 8.19
CA ARG A 60 -12.97 -7.69 8.98
C ARG A 60 -11.82 -7.36 8.05
N LEU A 61 -11.13 -6.26 8.31
CA LEU A 61 -9.99 -5.85 7.52
C LEU A 61 -8.92 -6.95 7.50
N ILE A 62 -8.39 -7.26 6.31
CA ILE A 62 -7.23 -8.15 6.19
C ILE A 62 -6.04 -7.46 6.84
N THR A 63 -5.49 -8.01 7.92
CA THR A 63 -4.40 -7.38 8.68
C THR A 63 -3.07 -7.38 7.93
N ASP A 64 -2.87 -8.34 7.02
CA ASP A 64 -1.66 -8.45 6.22
C ASP A 64 -1.63 -7.44 5.04
N PRO A 65 -0.70 -6.46 5.03
CA PRO A 65 -0.58 -5.50 3.94
C PRO A 65 -0.18 -6.14 2.60
N GLU A 66 0.56 -7.28 2.58
CA GLU A 66 0.88 -7.99 1.33
C GLU A 66 -0.41 -8.53 0.70
N ARG A 67 -1.26 -9.17 1.51
CA ARG A 67 -2.57 -9.67 1.05
C ARG A 67 -3.50 -8.53 0.63
N ARG A 68 -3.56 -7.44 1.40
CA ARG A 68 -4.31 -6.24 0.98
C ARG A 68 -3.83 -5.70 -0.37
N ALA A 69 -2.51 -5.60 -0.58
CA ALA A 69 -1.96 -5.13 -1.85
C ALA A 69 -2.35 -6.03 -3.03
N LYS A 70 -2.37 -7.35 -2.86
CA LYS A 70 -2.88 -8.27 -3.90
C LYS A 70 -4.34 -7.97 -4.25
N ARG A 71 -5.21 -7.78 -3.24
CA ARG A 71 -6.61 -7.43 -3.49
C ARG A 71 -6.75 -6.06 -4.16
N ILE A 72 -5.97 -5.07 -3.74
CA ILE A 72 -5.97 -3.73 -4.35
C ILE A 72 -5.57 -3.81 -5.84
N ALA A 73 -4.48 -4.49 -6.16
CA ALA A 73 -4.03 -4.70 -7.55
C ALA A 73 -5.13 -5.37 -8.39
N ALA A 74 -5.75 -6.42 -7.85
CA ALA A 74 -6.83 -7.14 -8.51
C ALA A 74 -8.08 -6.28 -8.72
N ARG A 75 -8.42 -5.41 -7.76
CA ARG A 75 -9.57 -4.51 -7.84
C ARG A 75 -9.39 -3.43 -8.89
N TYR A 76 -8.18 -2.89 -9.03
CA TYR A 76 -7.88 -1.98 -10.14
C TYR A 76 -7.92 -2.67 -11.50
N ALA A 77 -7.36 -3.88 -11.62
CA ALA A 77 -7.50 -4.68 -12.84
C ALA A 77 -8.99 -5.00 -13.15
N ASP A 78 -9.80 -5.31 -12.13
CA ASP A 78 -11.24 -5.55 -12.26
C ASP A 78 -11.99 -4.32 -12.76
N LEU A 79 -11.72 -3.12 -12.22
CA LEU A 79 -12.31 -1.86 -12.67
C LEU A 79 -12.02 -1.59 -14.15
N TYR A 80 -10.80 -1.87 -14.62
CA TYR A 80 -10.46 -1.74 -16.05
C TYR A 80 -11.37 -2.59 -16.94
N PHE A 81 -11.56 -3.88 -16.62
CA PHE A 81 -12.42 -4.75 -17.44
C PHE A 81 -13.91 -4.42 -17.28
N ARG A 82 -14.39 -4.21 -16.05
CA ARG A 82 -15.80 -3.88 -15.78
C ARG A 82 -16.22 -2.56 -16.39
N SER A 83 -15.34 -1.57 -16.46
CA SER A 83 -15.65 -0.29 -17.09
C SER A 83 -15.97 -0.44 -18.57
N ALA A 84 -15.17 -1.21 -19.30
CA ALA A 84 -15.41 -1.52 -20.70
C ALA A 84 -16.68 -2.36 -20.89
N GLU A 85 -16.88 -3.38 -20.04
CA GLU A 85 -18.07 -4.24 -20.10
C GLU A 85 -19.36 -3.45 -19.84
N LYS A 86 -19.44 -2.76 -18.70
CA LYS A 86 -20.65 -2.05 -18.26
C LYS A 86 -21.00 -0.89 -19.20
N SER A 87 -20.00 -0.20 -19.74
CA SER A 87 -20.21 0.89 -20.71
C SER A 87 -20.42 0.40 -22.14
N LYS A 88 -20.42 -0.92 -22.40
CA LYS A 88 -20.47 -1.50 -23.76
C LYS A 88 -19.37 -0.93 -24.68
N GLY A 89 -18.16 -0.82 -24.14
CA GLY A 89 -16.98 -0.30 -24.82
C GLY A 89 -16.99 1.22 -25.04
N GLN A 90 -17.91 1.96 -24.42
CA GLN A 90 -17.94 3.42 -24.59
C GLN A 90 -16.89 4.14 -23.76
N MET A 91 -16.50 3.57 -22.61
CA MET A 91 -15.51 4.12 -21.69
C MET A 91 -14.68 2.97 -21.11
N GLN A 92 -13.38 3.18 -20.95
CA GLN A 92 -12.50 2.21 -20.33
C GLN A 92 -11.52 2.92 -19.41
N LEU A 93 -11.63 2.65 -18.10
CA LEU A 93 -10.79 3.28 -17.07
C LEU A 93 -9.34 2.82 -17.24
N TYR A 94 -8.49 3.69 -17.75
CA TYR A 94 -7.12 3.38 -18.16
C TYR A 94 -6.12 3.49 -17.00
N TRP A 95 -6.33 4.42 -16.07
CA TRP A 95 -5.48 4.53 -14.88
C TRP A 95 -5.51 3.24 -14.02
N PRO A 96 -6.67 2.60 -13.74
CA PRO A 96 -6.71 1.33 -12.99
C PRO A 96 -5.91 0.20 -13.62
N ALA A 97 -5.86 0.13 -14.95
CA ALA A 97 -5.02 -0.88 -15.60
C ALA A 97 -3.54 -0.67 -15.25
N LEU A 98 -3.05 0.56 -15.34
CA LEU A 98 -1.68 0.87 -14.93
C LEU A 98 -1.47 0.62 -13.42
N ALA A 99 -2.40 1.09 -12.58
CA ALA A 99 -2.33 0.92 -11.13
C ALA A 99 -2.29 -0.56 -10.71
N GLY A 100 -2.97 -1.45 -11.45
CA GLY A 100 -2.89 -2.91 -11.23
C GLY A 100 -1.46 -3.44 -11.32
N PHE A 101 -0.67 -3.01 -12.31
CA PHE A 101 0.75 -3.39 -12.42
C PHE A 101 1.60 -2.77 -11.31
N VAL A 102 1.42 -1.48 -11.02
CA VAL A 102 2.19 -0.77 -9.99
C VAL A 102 1.96 -1.38 -8.61
N VAL A 103 0.71 -1.65 -8.23
CA VAL A 103 0.41 -2.26 -6.92
C VAL A 103 0.88 -3.71 -6.86
N LYS A 104 0.90 -4.44 -7.98
CA LYS A 104 1.54 -5.75 -8.03
C LYS A 104 3.03 -5.66 -7.69
N ASP A 105 3.75 -4.65 -8.15
CA ASP A 105 5.15 -4.45 -7.76
C ASP A 105 5.30 -4.10 -6.27
N ILE A 106 4.31 -3.46 -5.64
CA ILE A 106 4.26 -3.28 -4.17
C ILE A 106 4.15 -4.64 -3.45
N VAL A 107 3.37 -5.60 -3.97
CA VAL A 107 3.31 -6.97 -3.43
C VAL A 107 4.71 -7.60 -3.42
N GLU A 108 5.46 -7.42 -4.50
CA GLU A 108 6.81 -7.95 -4.61
C GLU A 108 7.81 -7.22 -3.71
N ALA A 109 7.65 -5.91 -3.50
CA ALA A 109 8.45 -5.17 -2.52
C ALA A 109 8.25 -5.70 -1.08
N PHE A 110 7.00 -6.03 -0.70
CA PHE A 110 6.73 -6.68 0.59
C PHE A 110 7.40 -8.05 0.68
N ARG A 111 7.27 -8.88 -0.36
CA ARG A 111 7.87 -10.21 -0.43
C ARG A 111 9.39 -10.15 -0.37
N TYR A 112 10.02 -9.27 -1.15
CA TYR A 112 11.46 -9.08 -1.16
C TYR A 112 11.97 -8.65 0.22
N THR A 113 11.35 -7.63 0.82
CA THR A 113 11.72 -7.18 2.17
C THR A 113 11.66 -8.35 3.14
N ARG A 114 10.55 -9.10 3.13
CA ARG A 114 10.36 -10.21 4.05
C ARG A 114 11.30 -11.38 3.80
N ALA A 115 11.47 -11.81 2.55
CA ALA A 115 12.15 -13.05 2.17
C ALA A 115 13.65 -12.88 1.88
N ASN A 116 14.12 -11.67 1.62
CA ASN A 116 15.51 -11.39 1.27
C ASN A 116 16.20 -10.44 2.25
N VAL A 117 15.44 -9.56 2.94
CA VAL A 117 16.00 -8.64 3.95
C VAL A 117 15.80 -9.22 5.36
N LEU A 118 14.55 -9.44 5.80
CA LEU A 118 14.24 -9.79 7.19
C LEU A 118 14.54 -11.25 7.57
N THR A 119 14.59 -12.16 6.60
CA THR A 119 14.97 -13.57 6.82
C THR A 119 16.48 -13.76 7.02
N GLY A 120 17.30 -12.91 6.40
CA GLY A 120 18.74 -13.08 6.36
C GLY A 120 19.41 -12.35 7.51
N GLY A 121 20.06 -13.09 8.41
CA GLY A 121 20.88 -12.50 9.48
C GLY A 121 21.95 -11.54 8.94
N TRP A 122 22.66 -10.81 9.82
CA TRP A 122 23.84 -10.00 9.47
C TRP A 122 24.85 -10.77 8.60
N ARG A 123 24.94 -12.10 8.74
CA ARG A 123 25.76 -12.99 7.89
C ARG A 123 25.29 -13.10 6.43
N ASN A 124 24.00 -12.99 6.15
CA ASN A 124 23.47 -12.89 4.77
C ASN A 124 23.66 -11.48 4.21
N ALA A 125 23.51 -10.44 5.03
CA ALA A 125 23.87 -9.07 4.66
C ALA A 125 25.37 -8.97 4.31
N MET A 126 26.24 -9.75 4.97
CA MET A 126 27.67 -9.88 4.61
C MET A 126 27.95 -10.82 3.41
N ARG A 127 27.12 -11.85 3.14
CA ARG A 127 27.32 -12.76 1.97
C ARG A 127 26.80 -12.21 0.66
N THR A 128 25.80 -11.32 0.69
CA THR A 128 25.42 -10.47 -0.46
C THR A 128 26.31 -9.23 -0.55
N SER A 129 27.12 -8.95 0.48
CA SER A 129 28.14 -7.90 0.44
C SER A 129 29.42 -8.39 -0.24
N THR A 130 29.44 -8.21 -1.54
CA THR A 130 30.48 -7.32 -2.06
C THR A 130 29.79 -5.97 -2.31
N ILE A 131 29.73 -5.13 -1.26
CA ILE A 131 29.42 -3.67 -1.30
C ILE A 131 27.99 -3.15 -0.87
N PRO A 132 26.82 -3.84 -0.88
CA PRO A 132 25.53 -3.15 -0.65
C PRO A 132 25.11 -2.84 0.81
N SER A 133 25.29 -3.74 1.77
CA SER A 133 24.73 -3.60 3.13
C SER A 133 25.54 -2.65 4.03
N ILE A 134 26.86 -2.76 3.99
CA ILE A 134 27.80 -1.85 4.67
C ILE A 134 27.67 -0.42 4.10
N VAL A 135 27.44 -0.28 2.79
CA VAL A 135 27.18 1.02 2.16
C VAL A 135 25.82 1.57 2.60
N SER A 136 24.77 0.76 2.74
CA SER A 136 23.51 1.27 3.29
C SER A 136 23.70 1.83 4.71
N GLU A 137 24.38 1.08 5.58
CA GLU A 137 24.61 1.46 6.99
C GLU A 137 25.51 2.70 7.12
N LEU A 138 26.56 2.81 6.29
CA LEU A 138 27.47 3.98 6.25
C LEU A 138 26.80 5.26 5.73
N TRP A 139 25.72 5.15 4.94
CA TRP A 139 25.10 6.31 4.29
C TRP A 139 23.83 6.80 5.01
N THR A 140 23.25 6.00 5.92
CA THR A 140 21.98 6.33 6.58
C THR A 140 21.98 6.13 8.10
N ASP A 141 23.10 5.71 8.69
CA ASP A 141 23.26 5.35 10.10
C ASP A 141 22.24 4.27 10.58
N GLY A 142 21.68 3.47 9.66
CA GLY A 142 20.59 2.53 9.93
C GLY A 142 20.86 1.10 9.47
N SER A 143 20.30 0.12 10.18
CA SER A 143 20.47 -1.30 9.83
C SER A 143 19.68 -1.69 8.56
N PRO A 144 20.05 -2.78 7.86
CA PRO A 144 19.25 -3.29 6.74
C PRO A 144 17.80 -3.61 7.11
N TYR A 145 17.55 -4.06 8.35
CA TYR A 145 16.21 -4.29 8.87
C TYR A 145 15.43 -2.99 9.04
N GLU A 146 16.05 -1.96 9.61
CA GLU A 146 15.44 -0.64 9.76
C GLU A 146 15.01 -0.08 8.40
N HIS A 147 15.86 -0.19 7.38
CA HIS A 147 15.55 0.22 6.01
C HIS A 147 14.38 -0.56 5.42
N GLY A 148 14.43 -1.88 5.52
CA GLY A 148 13.37 -2.76 5.05
C GLY A 148 12.03 -2.43 5.71
N LEU A 149 12.02 -2.29 7.03
CA LEU A 149 10.82 -2.01 7.84
C LEU A 149 10.27 -0.61 7.59
N ARG A 150 11.12 0.39 7.36
CA ARG A 150 10.71 1.74 6.99
C ARG A 150 9.98 1.76 5.65
N VAL A 151 10.57 1.13 4.63
CA VAL A 151 9.92 1.00 3.30
C VAL A 151 8.63 0.16 3.42
N TYR A 152 8.66 -0.96 4.14
CA TYR A 152 7.48 -1.80 4.37
C TYR A 152 6.34 -1.01 5.03
N THR A 153 6.65 -0.23 6.08
CA THR A 153 5.67 0.58 6.79
C THR A 153 5.11 1.70 5.92
N ALA A 154 5.97 2.38 5.15
CA ALA A 154 5.55 3.39 4.19
C ALA A 154 4.61 2.81 3.11
N LEU A 155 4.95 1.67 2.52
CA LEU A 155 4.12 0.99 1.53
C LEU A 155 2.79 0.52 2.14
N ALA A 156 2.81 -0.04 3.36
CA ALA A 156 1.60 -0.47 4.05
C ALA A 156 0.63 0.69 4.32
N LYS A 157 1.15 1.86 4.69
CA LYS A 157 0.39 3.09 4.91
C LYS A 157 -0.09 3.70 3.59
N GLY A 158 0.83 3.94 2.67
CA GLY A 158 0.58 4.57 1.38
C GLY A 158 -0.45 3.80 0.55
N ASN A 159 -0.24 2.50 0.35
CA ASN A 159 -1.10 1.68 -0.50
C ASN A 159 -2.54 1.58 0.04
N LEU A 160 -2.72 1.46 1.36
CA LEU A 160 -4.05 1.40 1.98
C LEU A 160 -4.81 2.72 1.81
N TRP A 161 -4.22 3.83 2.25
CA TRP A 161 -4.93 5.12 2.26
C TRP A 161 -5.09 5.72 0.87
N LEU A 162 -4.15 5.45 -0.04
CA LEU A 162 -4.32 5.77 -1.45
C LEU A 162 -5.50 5.01 -2.06
N PHE A 163 -5.62 3.71 -1.78
CA PHE A 163 -6.75 2.93 -2.26
C PHE A 163 -8.08 3.45 -1.71
N MET A 164 -8.13 3.82 -0.43
CA MET A 164 -9.30 4.44 0.18
C MET A 164 -9.66 5.79 -0.44
N ASP A 165 -8.70 6.53 -1.01
CA ASP A 165 -8.98 7.75 -1.78
C ASP A 165 -9.44 7.41 -3.21
N ILE A 166 -8.63 6.73 -4.01
CA ILE A 166 -8.85 6.64 -5.47
C ILE A 166 -9.96 5.66 -5.86
N TYR A 167 -10.02 4.48 -5.24
CA TYR A 167 -10.95 3.44 -5.67
C TYR A 167 -12.43 3.87 -5.58
N PRO A 168 -12.91 4.51 -4.49
CA PRO A 168 -14.29 4.98 -4.41
C PRO A 168 -14.70 5.92 -5.53
N TRP A 169 -13.82 6.82 -5.98
CA TRP A 169 -14.11 7.71 -7.11
C TRP A 169 -14.43 6.92 -8.38
N LEU A 170 -13.59 5.94 -8.70
CA LEU A 170 -13.71 5.17 -9.94
C LEU A 170 -14.87 4.17 -9.88
N TRP A 171 -15.06 3.54 -8.73
CA TRP A 171 -16.21 2.66 -8.48
C TRP A 171 -17.53 3.43 -8.57
N TYR A 172 -17.58 4.67 -8.06
CA TYR A 172 -18.76 5.52 -8.15
C TYR A 172 -19.18 5.79 -9.60
N VAL A 173 -18.20 6.09 -10.48
CA VAL A 173 -18.48 6.27 -11.91
C VAL A 173 -19.13 5.02 -12.49
N LEU A 174 -18.61 3.84 -12.17
CA LEU A 174 -19.19 2.60 -12.68
C LEU A 174 -20.58 2.33 -12.10
N GLU A 175 -20.77 2.47 -10.80
CA GLU A 175 -22.00 2.03 -10.14
C GLU A 175 -23.14 3.04 -10.18
N TYR A 176 -22.82 4.32 -10.11
CA TYR A 176 -23.84 5.37 -10.11
C TYR A 176 -23.81 6.23 -11.37
N GLY A 177 -22.68 6.31 -12.08
CA GLY A 177 -22.57 7.02 -13.36
C GLY A 177 -23.08 6.24 -14.56
N LEU A 178 -23.04 4.91 -14.53
CA LEU A 178 -23.54 4.07 -15.62
C LEU A 178 -24.87 3.40 -15.22
N ASN A 179 -25.88 3.58 -16.06
CA ASN A 179 -27.16 2.91 -15.93
C ASN A 179 -27.04 1.41 -16.27
N LYS A 180 -28.06 0.62 -15.90
CA LYS A 180 -28.09 -0.83 -16.17
C LYS A 180 -28.03 -1.17 -17.66
N ASP A 181 -28.50 -0.27 -18.53
CA ASP A 181 -28.45 -0.44 -19.99
C ASP A 181 -27.09 -0.01 -20.60
N GLY A 182 -26.14 0.43 -19.78
CA GLY A 182 -24.82 0.92 -20.18
C GLY A 182 -24.79 2.38 -20.63
N SER A 183 -25.91 3.11 -20.56
CA SER A 183 -25.94 4.56 -20.81
C SER A 183 -25.33 5.34 -19.65
N LEU A 184 -24.76 6.51 -19.95
CA LEU A 184 -24.17 7.41 -18.96
C LEU A 184 -25.24 8.32 -18.35
N ASN A 185 -25.18 8.50 -17.03
CA ASN A 185 -25.89 9.52 -16.28
C ASN A 185 -24.89 10.62 -15.87
N ASP A 186 -24.59 11.51 -16.81
CA ASP A 186 -23.62 12.59 -16.62
C ASP A 186 -24.14 13.68 -15.68
N ASP A 187 -25.45 13.95 -15.69
CA ASP A 187 -26.07 14.87 -14.73
C ASP A 187 -25.77 14.46 -13.28
N ARG A 188 -25.90 13.17 -12.95
CA ARG A 188 -25.57 12.65 -11.62
C ARG A 188 -24.08 12.81 -11.31
N LEU A 189 -23.21 12.44 -12.25
CA LEU A 189 -21.76 12.56 -12.05
C LEU A 189 -21.35 14.01 -11.78
N ASN A 190 -21.87 14.96 -12.55
CA ASN A 190 -21.60 16.38 -12.37
C ASN A 190 -22.16 16.92 -11.05
N ALA A 191 -23.39 16.53 -10.69
CA ALA A 191 -24.02 16.99 -9.47
C ALA A 191 -23.36 16.43 -8.19
N HIS A 192 -22.80 15.22 -8.25
CA HIS A 192 -22.38 14.50 -7.05
C HIS A 192 -20.87 14.47 -6.81
N VAL A 193 -20.03 14.76 -7.82
CA VAL A 193 -18.56 14.74 -7.68
C VAL A 193 -18.07 15.66 -6.56
N GLY A 194 -18.70 16.84 -6.39
CA GLY A 194 -18.35 17.80 -5.34
C GLY A 194 -18.88 17.46 -3.94
N LEU A 195 -19.65 16.39 -3.80
CA LEU A 195 -20.33 16.04 -2.54
C LEU A 195 -19.56 15.01 -1.70
N ARG A 196 -18.40 14.50 -2.17
CA ARG A 196 -17.60 13.57 -1.38
C ARG A 196 -16.94 14.30 -0.22
N ASP A 197 -17.35 13.94 0.99
CA ASP A 197 -16.74 14.41 2.24
C ASP A 197 -16.94 13.33 3.31
N ALA A 198 -15.85 12.81 3.88
CA ALA A 198 -15.90 11.78 4.90
C ALA A 198 -16.67 12.21 6.16
N ALA A 199 -16.74 13.51 6.45
CA ALA A 199 -17.54 14.04 7.56
C ALA A 199 -19.06 13.89 7.33
N GLN A 200 -19.48 13.67 6.08
CA GLN A 200 -20.88 13.44 5.70
C GLN A 200 -21.22 11.96 5.50
N PHE A 201 -20.26 11.05 5.68
CA PHE A 201 -20.54 9.62 5.54
C PHE A 201 -21.51 9.14 6.61
N GLN A 202 -22.16 8.00 6.36
CA GLN A 202 -22.92 7.31 7.39
C GLN A 202 -22.01 6.97 8.59
N GLN A 203 -22.61 6.91 9.78
CA GLN A 203 -21.86 6.74 11.03
C GLN A 203 -20.93 5.52 11.01
N GLN A 204 -21.40 4.41 10.45
CA GLN A 204 -20.67 3.15 10.33
C GLN A 204 -19.42 3.31 9.46
N SER A 205 -19.57 3.90 8.27
CA SER A 205 -18.47 4.27 7.38
C SER A 205 -17.45 5.17 8.08
N GLN A 206 -17.91 6.20 8.82
CA GLN A 206 -17.02 7.09 9.56
C GLN A 206 -16.24 6.36 10.66
N GLN A 207 -16.91 5.45 11.39
CA GLN A 207 -16.28 4.66 12.44
C GLN A 207 -15.22 3.71 11.85
N ALA A 208 -15.55 2.97 10.80
CA ALA A 208 -14.61 2.07 10.14
C ALA A 208 -13.33 2.80 9.65
N MET A 209 -13.48 3.99 9.06
CA MET A 209 -12.35 4.81 8.64
C MET A 209 -11.47 5.26 9.80
N LYS A 210 -12.07 5.56 10.97
CA LYS A 210 -11.31 5.90 12.19
C LYS A 210 -10.56 4.71 12.75
N GLU A 211 -10.92 3.48 12.40
CA GLU A 211 -10.28 2.26 12.90
C GLU A 211 -9.18 1.68 11.99
N LEU A 212 -9.07 2.18 10.74
CA LEU A 212 -8.06 1.71 9.79
C LEU A 212 -6.62 1.86 10.30
N PRO A 213 -5.69 0.98 9.88
CA PRO A 213 -4.26 1.13 10.15
C PRO A 213 -3.76 2.55 9.88
N PHE A 214 -2.90 3.05 10.78
CA PHE A 214 -2.35 4.41 10.77
C PHE A 214 -3.32 5.55 11.10
N SER A 215 -4.62 5.29 11.31
CA SER A 215 -5.55 6.28 11.84
C SER A 215 -5.21 6.66 13.29
N ALA A 216 -5.79 7.74 13.81
CA ALA A 216 -5.55 8.16 15.20
C ALA A 216 -5.89 7.06 16.24
N ASN A 217 -7.02 6.35 16.09
CA ASN A 217 -7.41 5.30 17.04
C ASN A 217 -6.46 4.11 16.96
N TRP A 218 -6.10 3.69 15.74
CA TRP A 218 -5.16 2.60 15.55
C TRP A 218 -3.77 2.96 16.12
N MET A 219 -3.27 4.17 15.86
CA MET A 219 -2.00 4.66 16.38
C MET A 219 -1.99 4.74 17.92
N GLY A 220 -3.11 5.12 18.53
CA GLY A 220 -3.28 5.10 19.98
C GLY A 220 -3.14 3.70 20.58
N ARG A 221 -3.80 2.70 19.96
CA ARG A 221 -3.66 1.29 20.37
C ARG A 221 -2.27 0.73 20.09
N LEU A 222 -1.67 1.08 18.95
CA LEU A 222 -0.29 0.70 18.62
C LEU A 222 0.68 1.19 19.70
N LYS A 223 0.57 2.45 20.12
CA LYS A 223 1.42 3.02 21.19
C LYS A 223 1.35 2.21 22.48
N GLN A 224 0.14 1.86 22.91
CA GLN A 224 -0.07 1.04 24.11
C GLN A 224 0.51 -0.36 23.95
N ARG A 225 0.31 -0.98 22.77
CA ARG A 225 0.85 -2.31 22.47
C ARG A 225 2.36 -2.35 22.44
N ILE A 226 3.01 -1.35 21.84
CA ILE A 226 4.47 -1.26 21.87
C ILE A 226 4.94 -1.18 23.33
N ALA A 227 4.33 -0.32 24.15
CA ALA A 227 4.73 -0.17 25.55
C ALA A 227 4.52 -1.45 26.39
N ALA A 228 3.50 -2.24 26.09
CA ALA A 228 3.09 -3.41 26.87
C ALA A 228 3.38 -4.76 26.19
N ASP A 229 4.35 -4.82 25.26
CA ASP A 229 4.67 -6.04 24.48
C ASP A 229 5.42 -7.08 25.36
N PRO A 230 4.75 -8.17 25.78
CA PRO A 230 5.34 -9.15 26.67
C PRO A 230 6.39 -10.01 25.96
N VAL A 231 6.27 -10.18 24.64
CA VAL A 231 7.22 -10.96 23.84
C VAL A 231 8.55 -10.21 23.78
N TYR A 232 8.48 -8.92 23.49
CA TYR A 232 9.65 -8.05 23.51
C TYR A 232 10.29 -7.97 24.90
N ALA A 233 9.50 -7.71 25.94
CA ALA A 233 10.01 -7.57 27.30
C ALA A 233 10.76 -8.83 27.76
N LYS A 234 10.20 -10.02 27.50
CA LYS A 234 10.85 -11.27 27.84
C LYS A 234 12.11 -11.52 27.02
N ALA A 235 12.06 -11.32 25.69
CA ALA A 235 13.24 -11.48 24.84
C ALA A 235 14.39 -10.51 25.22
N ASN A 236 14.06 -9.26 25.53
CA ASN A 236 15.02 -8.25 25.96
C ASN A 236 15.68 -8.60 27.31
N SER A 237 14.99 -9.31 28.20
CA SER A 237 15.53 -9.67 29.52
C SER A 237 16.71 -10.66 29.46
N PHE A 238 16.88 -11.41 28.36
CA PHE A 238 18.06 -12.26 28.17
C PHE A 238 19.36 -11.44 28.16
N PHE A 239 19.34 -10.19 27.66
CA PHE A 239 20.50 -9.30 27.62
C PHE A 239 20.79 -8.58 28.93
N GLN A 240 19.90 -8.67 29.93
CA GLN A 240 20.07 -8.03 31.25
C GLN A 240 20.80 -8.93 32.25
N THR A 241 21.22 -10.12 31.82
CA THR A 241 22.00 -11.06 32.63
C THR A 241 23.44 -10.55 32.80
N THR A 242 23.92 -10.47 34.04
CA THR A 242 25.31 -10.12 34.31
C THR A 242 26.24 -11.19 33.73
N PRO A 243 27.31 -10.83 32.99
CA PRO A 243 28.19 -11.82 32.37
C PRO A 243 28.81 -12.74 33.42
N THR A 244 28.65 -14.05 33.25
CA THR A 244 29.25 -15.08 34.12
C THR A 244 30.76 -15.25 33.91
N TRP A 245 31.32 -14.70 32.82
CA TRP A 245 32.73 -14.85 32.47
C TRP A 245 33.27 -13.63 31.71
N SER A 246 34.41 -13.08 32.17
CA SER A 246 35.14 -11.95 31.56
C SER A 246 36.50 -12.41 31.00
N GLY A 247 36.50 -13.43 30.14
CA GLY A 247 37.72 -13.87 29.44
C GLY A 247 38.11 -12.99 28.24
N MET A 248 39.14 -13.39 27.48
CA MET A 248 39.76 -12.61 26.40
C MET A 248 38.79 -12.18 25.27
N ASP A 249 37.62 -12.80 25.15
CA ASP A 249 36.60 -12.47 24.15
C ASP A 249 35.61 -11.37 24.61
N GLY A 250 35.84 -10.74 25.76
CA GLY A 250 35.12 -9.53 26.20
C GLY A 250 33.61 -9.68 26.37
N GLY A 251 33.10 -10.90 26.55
CA GLY A 251 31.67 -11.17 26.68
C GLY A 251 30.91 -11.44 25.37
N TYR A 252 31.61 -11.51 24.22
CA TYR A 252 31.02 -11.78 22.91
C TYR A 252 30.20 -13.08 22.88
N GLY A 253 30.76 -14.18 23.41
CA GLY A 253 30.06 -15.48 23.46
C GLY A 253 28.78 -15.46 24.31
N GLN A 254 28.75 -14.67 25.39
CA GLN A 254 27.55 -14.51 26.21
C GLN A 254 26.48 -13.70 25.46
N HIS A 255 26.89 -12.65 24.75
CA HIS A 255 25.97 -11.86 23.91
C HIS A 255 25.35 -12.72 22.80
N GLU A 256 26.14 -13.54 22.10
CA GLU A 256 25.64 -14.46 21.08
C GLU A 256 24.66 -15.49 21.65
N ALA A 257 24.95 -16.06 22.83
CA ALA A 257 24.05 -16.98 23.52
C ALA A 257 22.72 -16.31 23.93
N ASN A 258 22.78 -15.09 24.47
CA ASN A 258 21.60 -14.30 24.84
C ASN A 258 20.76 -13.96 23.60
N ALA A 259 21.40 -13.57 22.48
CA ALA A 259 20.73 -13.29 21.22
C ALA A 259 20.03 -14.53 20.65
N TYR A 260 20.69 -15.69 20.69
CA TYR A 260 20.07 -16.96 20.29
C TYR A 260 18.79 -17.26 21.08
N GLN A 261 18.83 -17.11 22.42
CA GLN A 261 17.66 -17.30 23.28
C GLN A 261 16.55 -16.30 22.95
N ALA A 262 16.89 -15.02 22.76
CA ALA A 262 15.93 -13.98 22.40
C ALA A 262 15.26 -14.25 21.05
N HIS A 263 16.03 -14.62 20.02
CA HIS A 263 15.50 -14.97 18.70
C HIS A 263 14.56 -16.18 18.76
N ALA A 264 14.96 -17.24 19.47
CA ALA A 264 14.14 -18.43 19.64
C ALA A 264 12.83 -18.12 20.37
N TYR A 265 12.90 -17.30 21.43
CA TYR A 265 11.72 -16.90 22.19
C TYR A 265 10.74 -16.08 21.34
N VAL A 266 11.23 -15.10 20.58
CA VAL A 266 10.40 -14.30 19.66
C VAL A 266 9.69 -15.20 18.66
N LYS A 267 10.41 -16.08 17.96
CA LYS A 267 9.83 -16.97 16.95
C LYS A 267 8.70 -17.83 17.51
N ALA A 268 8.84 -18.29 18.74
CA ALA A 268 7.86 -19.14 19.40
C ALA A 268 6.59 -18.39 19.82
N HIS A 269 6.71 -17.14 20.30
CA HIS A 269 5.61 -16.46 21.00
C HIS A 269 5.04 -15.23 20.27
N VAL A 270 5.68 -14.75 19.20
CA VAL A 270 5.25 -13.52 18.50
C VAL A 270 3.82 -13.58 17.96
N LYS A 271 3.34 -14.77 17.58
CA LYS A 271 1.96 -14.98 17.10
C LYS A 271 0.91 -14.72 18.18
N GLU A 272 1.23 -15.00 19.44
CA GLU A 272 0.29 -14.84 20.56
C GLU A 272 -0.04 -13.36 20.82
N TYR A 273 0.84 -12.45 20.37
CA TYR A 273 0.68 -11.01 20.58
C TYR A 273 0.33 -10.24 19.30
N ASP A 274 0.27 -10.90 18.14
CA ASP A 274 0.01 -10.22 16.87
C ASP A 274 -1.46 -10.14 16.53
N SER A 275 -2.06 -9.06 16.99
CA SER A 275 -3.43 -8.66 16.65
C SER A 275 -3.49 -7.77 15.41
N GLY A 276 -2.63 -7.99 14.40
CA GLY A 276 -2.60 -7.15 13.19
C GLY A 276 -1.94 -5.78 13.35
N TYR A 277 -1.09 -5.63 14.38
CA TYR A 277 -0.32 -4.41 14.64
C TYR A 277 1.14 -4.54 14.23
N ARG A 278 1.62 -5.77 13.97
CA ARG A 278 2.99 -6.01 13.50
C ARG A 278 3.11 -5.83 11.99
N LEU A 279 4.26 -5.30 11.59
CA LEU A 279 4.64 -5.08 10.20
C LEU A 279 6.07 -5.60 10.00
N PRO A 280 6.28 -6.79 9.41
CA PRO A 280 5.27 -7.71 8.84
C PRO A 280 4.41 -8.44 9.89
N PRO A 281 3.25 -9.01 9.50
CA PRO A 281 2.45 -9.87 10.37
C PRO A 281 3.22 -11.08 10.93
N SER A 282 2.88 -11.52 12.14
CA SER A 282 3.50 -12.63 12.89
C SER A 282 3.59 -13.99 12.17
N PRO A 283 2.69 -14.38 11.23
CA PRO A 283 2.86 -15.62 10.51
C PRO A 283 4.20 -15.75 9.80
N TYR A 284 4.86 -14.63 9.49
CA TYR A 284 6.13 -14.59 8.78
C TYR A 284 7.37 -14.69 9.69
N TRP A 285 7.23 -14.39 10.97
CA TRP A 285 8.35 -14.24 11.90
C TRP A 285 9.13 -15.52 12.22
N PRO A 286 8.54 -16.73 12.20
CA PRO A 286 9.31 -17.96 12.37
C PRO A 286 10.47 -18.11 11.37
N ALA A 287 10.39 -17.45 10.20
CA ALA A 287 11.43 -17.49 9.17
C ALA A 287 12.57 -16.47 9.39
N PHE A 288 12.44 -15.51 10.30
CA PHE A 288 13.45 -14.47 10.52
C PHE A 288 14.58 -14.98 11.39
N ASN A 289 15.77 -15.19 10.83
CA ASN A 289 16.89 -15.76 11.59
C ASN A 289 17.20 -14.97 12.87
N GLU A 290 17.21 -13.65 12.76
CA GLU A 290 17.48 -12.70 13.85
C GLU A 290 16.19 -12.00 14.32
N ALA A 291 15.13 -12.78 14.58
CA ALA A 291 13.79 -12.28 14.85
C ALA A 291 13.71 -11.22 15.97
N PHE A 292 14.59 -11.27 16.98
CA PHE A 292 14.62 -10.25 18.03
C PHE A 292 15.15 -8.90 17.53
N TYR A 293 16.20 -8.88 16.70
CA TYR A 293 16.71 -7.64 16.12
C TYR A 293 15.71 -7.04 15.13
N VAL A 294 15.04 -7.88 14.35
CA VAL A 294 13.91 -7.44 13.52
C VAL A 294 12.80 -6.83 14.41
N MET A 295 12.53 -7.40 15.58
CA MET A 295 11.58 -6.83 16.56
C MET A 295 12.01 -5.47 17.09
N GLU A 296 13.28 -5.29 17.42
CA GLU A 296 13.80 -4.02 17.89
C GLU A 296 13.60 -2.92 16.85
N GLU A 297 13.98 -3.19 15.60
CA GLU A 297 13.86 -2.24 14.50
C GLU A 297 12.40 -1.97 14.11
N GLU A 298 11.53 -2.98 14.17
CA GLU A 298 10.09 -2.81 13.95
C GLU A 298 9.53 -1.84 15.00
N ARG A 299 9.85 -2.09 16.27
CA ARG A 299 9.34 -1.27 17.37
C ARG A 299 9.87 0.15 17.30
N ARG A 300 11.13 0.36 16.92
CA ARG A 300 11.72 1.70 16.71
C ARG A 300 10.99 2.44 15.59
N GLU A 301 10.79 1.79 14.46
CA GLU A 301 10.12 2.39 13.30
C GLU A 301 8.64 2.69 13.59
N LEU A 302 7.90 1.74 14.17
CA LEU A 302 6.50 1.96 14.56
C LEU A 302 6.36 3.04 15.63
N SER A 303 7.27 3.11 16.60
CA SER A 303 7.30 4.19 17.61
C SER A 303 7.55 5.55 16.97
N ARG A 304 8.42 5.63 15.96
CA ARG A 304 8.68 6.85 15.19
C ARG A 304 7.42 7.30 14.45
N VAL A 305 6.72 6.38 13.78
CA VAL A 305 5.46 6.68 13.10
C VAL A 305 4.40 7.16 14.10
N VAL A 306 4.34 6.60 15.31
CA VAL A 306 3.48 7.07 16.41
C VAL A 306 3.83 8.48 16.89
N ALA A 307 5.12 8.80 16.93
CA ALA A 307 5.59 10.12 17.36
C ALA A 307 5.43 11.21 16.29
N ASP A 308 5.25 10.85 15.02
CA ASP A 308 5.12 11.81 13.92
C ASP A 308 3.70 12.42 13.85
N GLY A 309 3.45 13.37 14.75
CA GLY A 309 2.20 14.14 14.79
C GLY A 309 1.92 14.94 13.51
N ALA A 310 2.97 15.31 12.75
CA ALA A 310 2.81 16.01 11.48
C ALA A 310 2.26 15.06 10.42
N ALA A 311 2.77 13.83 10.31
CA ALA A 311 2.21 12.79 9.44
C ALA A 311 0.78 12.45 9.82
N ALA A 312 0.47 12.34 11.12
CA ALA A 312 -0.90 12.12 11.58
C ALA A 312 -1.84 13.25 11.13
N GLY A 313 -1.43 14.52 11.26
CA GLY A 313 -2.20 15.67 10.79
C GLY A 313 -2.36 15.71 9.26
N ARG A 314 -1.34 15.33 8.49
CA ARG A 314 -1.43 15.20 7.02
C ARG A 314 -2.43 14.10 6.62
N LEU A 315 -2.37 12.95 7.27
CA LEU A 315 -3.31 11.85 7.05
C LEU A 315 -4.75 12.24 7.40
N GLN A 316 -4.99 12.94 8.50
CA GLN A 316 -6.32 13.42 8.86
C GLN A 316 -6.94 14.33 7.78
N LYS A 317 -6.13 15.12 7.08
CA LYS A 317 -6.58 15.94 5.94
C LYS A 317 -6.94 15.08 4.74
N ILE A 318 -6.08 14.12 4.38
CA ILE A 318 -6.33 13.17 3.28
C ILE A 318 -7.60 12.35 3.56
N ALA A 319 -7.78 11.88 4.79
CA ALA A 319 -8.91 11.07 5.23
C ALA A 319 -10.27 11.80 5.20
N GLN A 320 -10.29 13.11 4.90
CA GLN A 320 -11.54 13.82 4.61
C GLN A 320 -12.10 13.46 3.22
N PHE A 321 -11.25 12.93 2.32
CA PHE A 321 -11.60 12.53 0.95
C PHE A 321 -12.38 13.59 0.17
N LYS A 322 -12.07 14.86 0.43
CA LYS A 322 -12.69 15.98 -0.26
C LYS A 322 -12.29 15.96 -1.73
N VAL A 323 -13.25 16.38 -2.57
CA VAL A 323 -13.00 16.58 -3.99
C VAL A 323 -11.78 17.49 -4.21
N THR A 324 -10.98 17.13 -5.20
CA THR A 324 -9.86 17.95 -5.70
C THR A 324 -10.12 18.34 -7.14
N LYS A 325 -9.41 19.37 -7.62
CA LYS A 325 -9.48 19.79 -9.03
C LYS A 325 -9.12 18.64 -9.98
N GLU A 326 -8.14 17.82 -9.60
CA GLU A 326 -7.75 16.63 -10.32
C GLU A 326 -8.95 15.68 -10.47
N MET A 327 -9.70 15.39 -9.41
CA MET A 327 -10.84 14.47 -9.48
C MET A 327 -12.06 15.03 -10.23
N GLU A 328 -12.33 16.34 -10.14
CA GLU A 328 -13.33 17.00 -11.00
C GLU A 328 -12.96 16.88 -12.49
N THR A 329 -11.67 17.04 -12.78
CA THR A 329 -11.13 16.90 -14.13
C THR A 329 -11.21 15.45 -14.63
N THR A 330 -10.95 14.47 -13.75
CA THR A 330 -11.14 13.04 -14.05
C THR A 330 -12.58 12.77 -14.50
N TYR A 331 -13.57 13.24 -13.74
CA TYR A 331 -14.99 13.02 -14.06
C TYR A 331 -15.37 13.66 -15.40
N SER A 332 -14.95 14.90 -15.61
CA SER A 332 -15.16 15.60 -16.89
C SER A 332 -14.51 14.86 -18.06
N THR A 333 -13.33 14.27 -17.84
CA THR A 333 -12.58 13.50 -18.84
C THR A 333 -13.32 12.20 -19.20
N LEU A 334 -13.81 11.46 -18.20
CA LEU A 334 -14.55 10.22 -18.41
C LEU A 334 -15.90 10.44 -19.13
N ILE A 335 -16.62 11.51 -18.77
CA ILE A 335 -17.84 11.92 -19.48
C ILE A 335 -17.52 12.24 -20.95
N SER A 336 -16.41 12.95 -21.20
CA SER A 336 -15.97 13.30 -22.56
C SER A 336 -15.56 12.07 -23.37
N GLU A 337 -14.84 11.11 -22.76
CA GLU A 337 -14.50 9.83 -23.40
C GLU A 337 -15.76 9.08 -23.83
N PHE A 338 -16.71 8.91 -22.91
CA PHE A 338 -17.94 8.16 -23.14
C PHE A 338 -18.76 8.76 -24.30
N LYS A 339 -18.89 10.09 -24.34
CA LYS A 339 -19.67 10.79 -25.37
C LYS A 339 -18.99 10.82 -26.73
N SER A 340 -17.66 10.68 -26.77
CA SER A 340 -16.91 10.71 -28.02
C SER A 340 -17.28 9.53 -28.92
N LYS A 341 -17.38 9.78 -30.23
CA LYS A 341 -17.47 8.73 -31.26
C LYS A 341 -16.14 8.50 -31.98
N VAL A 342 -15.15 9.35 -31.73
CA VAL A 342 -13.85 9.33 -32.42
C VAL A 342 -12.85 8.55 -31.57
N LYS A 343 -12.32 7.45 -32.12
CA LYS A 343 -11.39 6.54 -31.42
C LYS A 343 -10.15 7.27 -30.90
N SER A 344 -9.52 8.13 -31.71
CA SER A 344 -8.32 8.88 -31.30
C SER A 344 -8.60 9.82 -30.14
N THR A 345 -9.78 10.46 -30.12
CA THR A 345 -10.23 11.28 -28.99
C THR A 345 -10.42 10.43 -27.73
N LYS A 346 -11.02 9.24 -27.83
CA LYS A 346 -11.16 8.34 -26.67
C LYS A 346 -9.81 7.95 -26.08
N VAL A 347 -8.88 7.52 -26.93
CA VAL A 347 -7.50 7.19 -26.53
C VAL A 347 -6.81 8.40 -25.88
N SER A 348 -6.99 9.60 -26.44
CA SER A 348 -6.48 10.82 -25.80
C SER A 348 -7.08 11.05 -24.41
N LYS A 349 -8.37 10.79 -24.22
CA LYS A 349 -9.04 10.97 -22.92
C LYS A 349 -8.61 9.93 -21.88
N GLN A 350 -8.33 8.70 -22.30
CA GLN A 350 -7.73 7.67 -21.46
C GLN A 350 -6.33 8.09 -20.96
N LYS A 351 -5.53 8.74 -21.83
CA LYS A 351 -4.24 9.31 -21.43
C LYS A 351 -4.39 10.49 -20.48
N ASP A 352 -5.37 11.35 -20.71
CA ASP A 352 -5.67 12.49 -19.83
C ASP A 352 -6.10 11.99 -18.44
N GLU A 353 -6.99 10.99 -18.38
CA GLU A 353 -7.43 10.31 -17.14
C GLU A 353 -6.22 9.75 -16.37
N LEU A 354 -5.36 8.98 -17.03
CA LEU A 354 -4.15 8.42 -16.42
C LEU A 354 -3.29 9.52 -15.78
N ARG A 355 -2.99 10.59 -16.53
CA ARG A 355 -2.14 11.67 -16.03
C ARG A 355 -2.76 12.42 -14.86
N VAL A 356 -4.06 12.71 -14.91
CA VAL A 356 -4.71 13.51 -13.87
C VAL A 356 -4.92 12.71 -12.59
N VAL A 357 -5.28 11.43 -12.67
CA VAL A 357 -5.41 10.56 -11.50
C VAL A 357 -4.04 10.27 -10.90
N ALA A 358 -3.01 10.05 -11.73
CA ALA A 358 -1.64 9.91 -11.23
C ALA A 358 -1.16 11.17 -10.50
N LYS A 359 -1.56 12.36 -10.94
CA LYS A 359 -1.25 13.60 -10.21
C LYS A 359 -1.94 13.65 -8.83
N GLN A 360 -3.21 13.28 -8.76
CA GLN A 360 -3.94 13.16 -7.49
C GLN A 360 -3.22 12.20 -6.54
N GLU A 361 -2.94 10.99 -7.01
CA GLU A 361 -2.24 9.96 -6.24
C GLU A 361 -0.86 10.46 -5.78
N GLN A 362 -0.02 10.93 -6.69
CA GLN A 362 1.40 11.11 -6.43
C GLN A 362 1.70 12.38 -5.65
N LEU A 363 0.94 13.46 -5.87
CA LEU A 363 1.20 14.77 -5.27
C LEU A 363 0.23 15.10 -4.13
N ASN A 364 -1.05 14.78 -4.29
CA ASN A 364 -2.05 15.19 -3.29
C ASN A 364 -2.19 14.14 -2.17
N VAL A 365 -1.86 12.88 -2.44
CA VAL A 365 -1.96 11.78 -1.47
C VAL A 365 -0.59 11.29 -1.01
N LEU A 366 0.20 10.69 -1.90
CA LEU A 366 1.45 10.00 -1.52
C LEU A 366 2.55 10.95 -1.06
N GLN A 367 2.66 12.15 -1.64
CA GLN A 367 3.66 13.13 -1.21
C GLN A 367 3.50 13.47 0.28
N PRO A 368 2.37 14.03 0.74
CA PRO A 368 2.18 14.31 2.16
C PRO A 368 2.10 13.05 3.04
N LEU A 369 1.68 11.91 2.50
CA LEU A 369 1.50 10.70 3.30
C LEU A 369 2.80 9.95 3.59
N ILE A 370 3.66 9.79 2.59
CA ILE A 370 4.89 8.98 2.69
C ILE A 370 6.15 9.73 2.28
N TYR A 371 6.14 10.53 1.20
CA TYR A 371 7.39 11.11 0.68
C TYR A 371 7.86 12.37 1.42
N ASP A 372 6.99 13.00 2.21
CA ASP A 372 7.36 14.09 3.13
C ASP A 372 8.06 13.59 4.41
N ASP A 373 8.24 12.27 4.57
CA ASP A 373 8.99 11.68 5.68
C ASP A 373 10.51 11.73 5.40
N PRO A 374 11.29 12.59 6.09
CA PRO A 374 12.70 12.77 5.79
C PRO A 374 13.53 11.48 5.93
N LYS A 375 13.15 10.62 6.89
CA LYS A 375 13.85 9.34 7.08
C LYS A 375 13.56 8.37 5.95
N LEU A 376 12.34 8.38 5.41
CA LEU A 376 12.02 7.59 4.23
C LEU A 376 12.79 8.10 3.02
N VAL A 377 12.88 9.43 2.84
CA VAL A 377 13.64 10.03 1.72
C VAL A 377 15.08 9.53 1.70
N VAL A 378 15.78 9.67 2.83
CA VAL A 378 17.17 9.22 2.98
C VAL A 378 17.31 7.73 2.68
N THR A 379 16.42 6.89 3.21
CA THR A 379 16.44 5.44 2.96
C THR A 379 16.22 5.11 1.49
N MET A 380 15.24 5.75 0.83
CA MET A 380 14.91 5.48 -0.56
C MET A 380 16.03 5.93 -1.51
N ASP A 381 16.64 7.09 -1.25
CA ASP A 381 17.75 7.60 -2.06
C ASP A 381 19.00 6.73 -1.90
N ALA A 382 19.30 6.27 -0.68
CA ALA A 382 20.41 5.35 -0.43
C ALA A 382 20.19 3.99 -1.12
N ASN A 383 19.00 3.40 -0.96
CA ASN A 383 18.65 2.14 -1.62
C ASN A 383 18.71 2.27 -3.15
N HIS A 384 18.25 3.40 -3.70
CA HIS A 384 18.31 3.67 -5.13
C HIS A 384 19.76 3.80 -5.63
N ALA A 385 20.60 4.58 -4.93
CA ALA A 385 22.03 4.71 -5.26
C ALA A 385 22.74 3.35 -5.24
N ILE A 386 22.44 2.49 -4.27
CA ILE A 386 22.94 1.11 -4.21
C ILE A 386 22.44 0.30 -5.42
N SER A 387 21.15 0.39 -5.75
CA SER A 387 20.57 -0.32 -6.91
C SER A 387 21.20 0.07 -8.26
N ARG A 388 21.72 1.30 -8.38
CA ARG A 388 22.48 1.74 -9.56
C ARG A 388 23.89 1.14 -9.63
N LEU A 389 24.49 0.82 -8.49
CA LEU A 389 25.86 0.32 -8.39
C LEU A 389 25.96 -1.21 -8.49
N THR A 390 24.89 -1.95 -8.20
CA THR A 390 24.92 -3.42 -8.15
C THR A 390 23.75 -4.06 -8.90
N PRO A 391 24.00 -5.12 -9.70
CA PRO A 391 22.93 -5.90 -10.34
C PRO A 391 22.15 -6.77 -9.35
N PHE A 392 22.64 -6.94 -8.10
CA PHE A 392 22.06 -7.83 -7.09
C PHE A 392 21.00 -7.16 -6.20
N SER A 393 20.79 -5.85 -6.37
CA SER A 393 19.73 -5.12 -5.68
C SER A 393 18.53 -4.88 -6.62
N PRO A 394 17.28 -4.98 -6.13
CA PRO A 394 16.12 -4.64 -6.94
C PRO A 394 16.21 -3.21 -7.47
N LYS A 395 16.00 -3.07 -8.78
CA LYS A 395 15.83 -1.76 -9.41
C LYS A 395 14.46 -1.20 -9.07
N TYR A 396 14.37 0.12 -8.99
CA TYR A 396 13.09 0.81 -8.88
C TYR A 396 12.45 0.77 -10.25
N ALA A 397 11.57 -0.20 -10.48
CA ALA A 397 11.01 -0.47 -11.80
C ALA A 397 9.54 -0.86 -11.70
N VAL A 398 8.78 -0.51 -12.73
CA VAL A 398 7.45 -1.08 -12.97
C VAL A 398 7.58 -2.18 -14.00
N TYR A 399 7.11 -3.39 -13.67
CA TYR A 399 7.09 -4.53 -14.58
C TYR A 399 5.67 -4.75 -15.10
N TYR A 400 5.49 -4.63 -16.42
CA TYR A 400 4.21 -4.88 -17.10
C TYR A 400 3.98 -6.40 -17.29
N SER A 401 3.91 -7.11 -16.17
CA SER A 401 3.61 -8.53 -16.05
C SER A 401 2.97 -8.82 -14.70
N ALA A 402 2.16 -9.87 -14.60
CA ALA A 402 1.68 -10.40 -13.34
C ALA A 402 2.79 -11.10 -12.52
N ALA A 403 3.90 -11.47 -13.17
CA ALA A 403 5.07 -12.01 -12.50
C ALA A 403 5.90 -10.89 -11.83
N ALA A 404 6.74 -11.29 -10.87
CA ALA A 404 7.60 -10.37 -10.14
C ALA A 404 8.68 -9.71 -11.01
N HIS A 405 9.12 -10.43 -12.04
CA HIS A 405 10.12 -9.98 -12.99
C HIS A 405 9.71 -10.43 -14.39
N ASN A 406 10.23 -9.74 -15.39
CA ASN A 406 10.22 -10.24 -16.77
C ASN A 406 11.59 -9.98 -17.38
N ASP A 407 12.04 -10.89 -18.25
CA ASP A 407 13.35 -10.80 -18.92
C ASP A 407 13.32 -9.88 -20.15
N ALA A 408 12.23 -9.14 -20.35
CA ALA A 408 11.98 -8.36 -21.56
C ALA A 408 12.11 -6.86 -21.24
N PRO A 409 13.26 -6.20 -21.53
CA PRO A 409 13.48 -4.80 -21.18
C PRO A 409 12.41 -3.83 -21.69
N GLN A 410 11.76 -4.15 -22.81
CA GLN A 410 10.66 -3.39 -23.41
C GLN A 410 9.33 -3.50 -22.65
N ARG A 411 9.25 -4.34 -21.61
CA ARG A 411 8.09 -4.57 -20.74
C ARG A 411 8.36 -4.16 -19.30
N GLN A 412 9.26 -3.21 -19.11
CA GLN A 412 9.51 -2.57 -17.84
C GLN A 412 9.87 -1.10 -18.05
N THR A 413 9.62 -0.29 -17.04
CA THR A 413 10.10 1.09 -16.97
C THR A 413 10.91 1.23 -15.70
N VAL A 414 12.19 1.58 -15.84
CA VAL A 414 13.17 1.64 -14.74
C VAL A 414 13.43 3.10 -14.39
N PHE A 415 13.28 3.44 -13.11
CA PHE A 415 13.57 4.77 -12.58
C PHE A 415 15.06 5.05 -12.68
N ASP A 416 15.39 6.23 -13.23
CA ASP A 416 16.77 6.75 -13.28
C ASP A 416 17.77 5.70 -13.82
N ALA A 417 17.36 5.06 -14.92
CA ALA A 417 18.14 4.02 -15.58
C ALA A 417 19.46 4.58 -16.11
N PRO A 418 20.61 3.95 -15.84
CA PRO A 418 21.89 4.46 -16.30
C PRO A 418 21.96 4.59 -17.82
N THR A 419 22.30 5.78 -18.32
CA THR A 419 22.36 6.05 -19.77
C THR A 419 23.70 5.66 -20.41
N GLY A 420 24.70 5.31 -19.61
CA GLY A 420 26.01 4.88 -20.09
C GLY A 420 26.93 4.38 -18.98
N ALA A 421 28.11 3.87 -19.38
CA ALA A 421 29.08 3.24 -18.48
C ALA A 421 29.73 4.18 -17.45
N TRP A 422 29.46 5.49 -17.49
CA TRP A 422 29.97 6.45 -16.50
C TRP A 422 28.86 7.13 -15.70
N ASP A 423 27.61 6.85 -16.05
CA ASP A 423 26.46 7.55 -15.50
C ASP A 423 26.27 7.29 -14.00
N TYR A 424 26.77 6.15 -13.48
CA TYR A 424 26.79 5.89 -12.04
C TYR A 424 27.76 6.79 -11.25
N VAL A 425 28.73 7.46 -11.91
CA VAL A 425 29.66 8.41 -11.29
C VAL A 425 29.27 9.86 -11.57
N THR A 426 28.86 10.14 -12.81
CA THR A 426 28.69 11.51 -13.31
C THR A 426 27.23 11.90 -13.55
N GLY A 427 26.31 10.95 -13.51
CA GLY A 427 24.90 11.17 -13.80
C GLY A 427 24.19 11.96 -12.71
N ALA A 428 23.09 12.60 -13.08
CA ALA A 428 22.18 13.20 -12.10
C ALA A 428 21.67 12.10 -11.15
N LYS A 429 21.58 12.43 -9.87
CA LYS A 429 21.02 11.54 -8.85
C LYS A 429 19.57 11.93 -8.64
N HIS A 430 18.66 11.27 -9.35
CA HIS A 430 17.24 11.52 -9.20
C HIS A 430 16.74 10.85 -7.91
N SER A 431 15.76 11.48 -7.26
CA SER A 431 15.17 11.01 -6.01
C SER A 431 13.71 10.68 -6.23
N LEU A 432 13.31 9.41 -6.05
CA LEU A 432 11.90 9.03 -6.19
C LEU A 432 10.97 9.77 -5.20
N PRO A 433 11.40 10.10 -3.97
CA PRO A 433 10.65 11.00 -3.11
C PRO A 433 10.51 12.45 -3.61
N ASN A 434 11.43 12.94 -4.47
CA ASN A 434 11.31 14.27 -5.05
C ASN A 434 10.10 14.34 -6.01
N PRO A 435 9.19 15.32 -5.85
CA PRO A 435 8.01 15.43 -6.70
C PRO A 435 8.30 15.55 -8.20
N ALA A 436 9.33 16.30 -8.60
CA ALA A 436 9.62 16.55 -10.00
C ALA A 436 10.19 15.29 -10.68
N ASP A 437 11.18 14.67 -10.06
CA ASP A 437 11.80 13.43 -10.55
C ASP A 437 10.78 12.29 -10.63
N ARG A 438 9.95 12.15 -9.58
CA ARG A 438 8.87 11.14 -9.56
C ARG A 438 7.85 11.37 -10.64
N MET A 439 7.40 12.61 -10.87
CA MET A 439 6.43 12.89 -11.92
C MET A 439 7.03 12.70 -13.32
N GLY A 440 8.34 12.90 -13.49
CA GLY A 440 9.07 12.50 -14.69
C GLY A 440 8.99 10.98 -14.92
N PHE A 441 9.30 10.19 -13.89
CA PHE A 441 9.19 8.73 -13.95
C PHE A 441 7.76 8.23 -14.21
N VAL A 442 6.77 8.83 -13.57
CA VAL A 442 5.35 8.53 -13.80
C VAL A 442 4.96 8.83 -15.25
N ALA A 443 5.49 9.88 -15.86
CA ALA A 443 5.29 10.18 -17.27
C ALA A 443 5.94 9.13 -18.19
N ASP A 444 7.12 8.62 -17.83
CA ASP A 444 7.78 7.52 -18.55
C ASP A 444 6.95 6.23 -18.46
N ILE A 445 6.49 5.87 -17.25
CA ILE A 445 5.61 4.72 -17.02
C ILE A 445 4.33 4.84 -17.85
N ALA A 446 3.71 6.02 -17.87
CA ALA A 446 2.48 6.27 -18.63
C ALA A 446 2.71 6.09 -20.14
N ARG A 447 3.83 6.59 -20.67
CA ARG A 447 4.21 6.45 -22.07
C ARG A 447 4.44 4.99 -22.44
N ASP A 448 5.21 4.25 -21.65
CA ASP A 448 5.57 2.88 -21.96
C ASP A 448 4.38 1.93 -21.81
N PHE A 449 3.54 2.16 -20.80
CA PHE A 449 2.25 1.49 -20.65
C PHE A 449 1.36 1.71 -21.87
N ASP A 450 1.21 2.96 -22.31
CA ASP A 450 0.38 3.31 -23.45
C ASP A 450 0.87 2.65 -24.74
N ARG A 451 2.19 2.70 -24.99
CA ARG A 451 2.82 2.00 -26.11
C ARG A 451 2.51 0.50 -26.07
N LEU A 452 2.62 -0.14 -24.91
CA LEU A 452 2.33 -1.58 -24.76
C LEU A 452 0.85 -1.91 -24.93
N MET A 453 -0.05 -1.04 -24.50
CA MET A 453 -1.49 -1.20 -24.71
C MET A 453 -1.90 -1.01 -26.17
N ASP A 454 -1.12 -0.26 -26.97
CA ASP A 454 -1.33 -0.11 -28.41
C ASP A 454 -0.70 -1.29 -29.19
N GLU A 455 0.58 -1.59 -28.94
CA GLU A 455 1.36 -2.58 -29.69
C GLU A 455 1.10 -4.03 -29.24
N ASN A 456 0.79 -4.25 -27.96
CA ASN A 456 0.78 -5.56 -27.31
C ASN A 456 -0.45 -5.77 -26.39
N ARG A 457 -1.60 -5.21 -26.77
CA ARG A 457 -2.82 -5.21 -25.95
C ARG A 457 -3.19 -6.58 -25.38
N ALA A 458 -3.19 -7.62 -26.21
CA ALA A 458 -3.59 -8.97 -25.78
C ALA A 458 -2.68 -9.52 -24.67
N TYR A 459 -1.38 -9.22 -24.72
CA TYR A 459 -0.46 -9.57 -23.64
C TYR A 459 -0.79 -8.76 -22.38
N MET A 460 -0.92 -7.44 -22.49
CA MET A 460 -1.21 -6.57 -21.35
C MET A 460 -2.51 -6.95 -20.64
N GLU A 461 -3.58 -7.17 -21.40
CA GLU A 461 -4.87 -7.63 -20.89
C GLU A 461 -4.75 -9.04 -20.28
N GLY A 462 -3.98 -9.94 -20.88
CA GLY A 462 -3.69 -11.27 -20.31
C GLY A 462 -2.99 -11.20 -18.95
N GLU A 463 -2.03 -10.29 -18.78
CA GLU A 463 -1.37 -10.07 -17.50
C GLU A 463 -2.30 -9.42 -16.47
N LEU A 464 -3.13 -8.45 -16.88
CA LEU A 464 -4.15 -7.85 -16.01
C LEU A 464 -5.20 -8.88 -15.57
N GLN A 465 -5.59 -9.83 -16.42
CA GLN A 465 -6.49 -10.92 -16.03
C GLN A 465 -5.85 -11.82 -14.96
N LYS A 466 -4.56 -12.12 -15.06
CA LYS A 466 -3.84 -12.86 -14.01
C LYS A 466 -3.83 -12.10 -12.69
N ILE A 467 -3.56 -10.79 -12.72
CA ILE A 467 -3.60 -9.91 -11.53
C ILE A 467 -5.03 -9.87 -10.95
N ARG A 468 -6.07 -9.74 -11.79
CA ARG A 468 -7.48 -9.82 -11.40
C ARG A 468 -7.82 -11.15 -10.70
N GLY A 469 -7.08 -12.22 -10.98
CA GLY A 469 -7.21 -13.50 -10.27
C GLY A 469 -6.98 -13.42 -8.75
N TRP A 470 -6.42 -12.33 -8.23
CA TRP A 470 -6.17 -12.13 -6.80
C TRP A 470 -7.32 -11.44 -6.03
N LEU A 471 -8.52 -11.34 -6.61
CA LEU A 471 -9.68 -10.72 -5.96
C LEU A 471 -10.02 -11.32 -4.57
N ASN A 472 -9.71 -12.61 -4.37
CA ASN A 472 -9.95 -13.34 -3.13
C ASN A 472 -8.65 -13.70 -2.39
N ALA A 473 -7.53 -13.00 -2.65
CA ALA A 473 -6.22 -13.28 -2.06
C ALA A 473 -6.15 -13.11 -0.54
#